data_AF-A0A6A4LAJ2-F1
#
_entry.id   AF-A0A6A4LAJ2-F1
#
_cell.length_a   1.000
_cell.length_b   1.000
_cell.length_c   1.000
_cell.angle_alpha   90.00
_cell.angle_beta   90.00
_cell.angle_gamma   90.00
#
_symmetry.space_group_name_H-M   'P 1'
#
loop_
_entity.id
_entity.type
_entity.pdbx_description
1 polymer ?
#
loop_
_entity_poly.entity_id
_entity_poly.type
_entity_poly.pdbx_seq_one_letter_code
_entity_poly.pdbx_strand_id
1 'polypeptide(L)'
;MASDTLNGPTNLKVRELLKEVQLDYSPSFTKLVDDTVSAIKDAIDKIPQDLLVTADVAPGFVRDIGADKVEFTFKKPISVNLGEMFHEKDYLNHRYHAKRFLYLCIIKRYLKLSSVAEKVNAMRIAEAPIVLVRIIPTATSVFNVAKLNMKRNNIRALNQGAVLQPTPKYNSSILEDLFLEDNAEFVRRTFLGWNELGEALILLKVWARQRSSIYAHDCLSGFLISVIMVYLASKSGGNRIKKSMNTMQIFRVMMDFIASSKLWETGLFFHPQGEWNTSKEERRTSLQSFPVIICDQFAGFNLTFRMTKGGFLELRNEAALTLVALISAEMVDSMRLNLKGSTEVNALGFCLDDECWRSYEQKVLSLMHQGLNDRAKVIRVIWRNTPLGCNLEDGLSMFDREPLLIGISVNTLENALRVVDIGPNAENKNEALKFRKFWGDKAELRRFKDGTIAESTVWECKQWERHLIIKRISEHVLMRHLSLSQESITTIVDQLDFSLRYGNEDPLSFSASLLEAFEVLSKHLRLLDDIPLTVSSVQPLDPGFLSQPKLPILYHCIDLQGYVYVIIFCHCNTG
;
A
#
# COMPACT_ATOMS: atom_id res chain seq x y z
N MET A 1 -24.75 -4.09 30.68
CA MET A 1 -25.48 -2.86 30.28
C MET A 1 -24.61 -1.62 30.53
N ALA A 2 -23.52 -1.47 29.76
CA ALA A 2 -22.63 -0.30 29.85
C ALA A 2 -21.92 -0.03 28.51
N SER A 3 -22.63 -0.17 27.37
CA SER A 3 -22.06 0.06 26.03
C SER A 3 -22.81 1.10 25.19
N ASP A 4 -23.96 1.61 25.65
CA ASP A 4 -24.82 2.46 24.80
C ASP A 4 -24.53 3.95 24.90
N THR A 5 -23.79 4.41 25.91
CA THR A 5 -23.50 5.84 26.10
C THR A 5 -22.35 6.38 25.25
N LEU A 6 -21.53 5.52 24.62
CA LEU A 6 -20.40 5.96 23.77
C LEU A 6 -20.78 6.23 22.30
N ASN A 7 -22.01 5.92 21.90
CA ASN A 7 -22.46 6.01 20.50
C ASN A 7 -22.98 7.40 20.09
N GLY A 8 -23.39 8.25 21.03
CA GLY A 8 -23.95 9.59 20.77
C GLY A 8 -23.00 10.53 20.00
N PRO A 9 -21.81 10.86 20.55
CA PRO A 9 -20.90 11.83 19.93
C PRO A 9 -20.26 11.30 18.63
N THR A 10 -20.00 10.00 18.53
CA THR A 10 -19.46 9.37 17.31
C THR A 10 -20.47 9.41 16.18
N ASN A 11 -21.75 9.14 16.45
CA ASN A 11 -22.81 9.24 15.44
C ASN A 11 -23.03 10.68 14.95
N LEU A 12 -22.84 11.68 15.83
CA LEU A 12 -22.89 13.09 15.43
C LEU A 12 -21.77 13.43 14.44
N LYS A 13 -20.52 13.09 14.78
CA LYS A 13 -19.35 13.29 13.90
C LYS A 13 -19.47 12.56 12.57
N VAL A 14 -20.02 11.34 12.59
CA VAL A 14 -20.28 10.58 11.35
C VAL A 14 -21.31 11.28 10.48
N ARG A 15 -22.38 11.83 11.07
CA ARG A 15 -23.37 12.61 10.32
C ARG A 15 -22.78 13.89 9.75
N GLU A 16 -21.91 14.58 10.49
CA GLU A 16 -21.20 15.77 10.00
C GLU A 16 -20.27 15.43 8.84
N LEU A 17 -19.44 14.38 8.98
CA LEU A 17 -18.57 13.91 7.91
C LEU A 17 -19.37 13.47 6.67
N LEU A 18 -20.51 12.79 6.85
CA LEU A 18 -21.36 12.40 5.73
C LEU A 18 -21.96 13.60 5.01
N LYS A 19 -22.21 14.73 5.70
CA LYS A 19 -22.61 15.99 5.07
C LYS A 19 -21.47 16.61 4.27
N GLU A 20 -20.24 16.57 4.79
CA GLU A 20 -19.05 17.10 4.10
C GLU A 20 -18.70 16.31 2.82
N VAL A 21 -18.93 14.99 2.83
CA VAL A 21 -18.61 14.09 1.71
C VAL A 21 -19.81 13.87 0.79
N GLN A 22 -20.96 14.50 1.08
CA GLN A 22 -22.13 14.39 0.23
C GLN A 22 -21.85 15.00 -1.14
N LEU A 23 -22.10 14.24 -2.20
CA LEU A 23 -22.02 14.77 -3.55
C LEU A 23 -23.09 15.85 -3.71
N ASP A 24 -22.72 16.97 -4.32
CA ASP A 24 -23.67 18.01 -4.68
C ASP A 24 -24.61 17.46 -5.76
N TYR A 25 -25.89 17.27 -5.43
CA TYR A 25 -26.92 16.90 -6.39
C TYR A 25 -27.73 18.14 -6.82
N SER A 26 -27.17 19.34 -6.71
CA SER A 26 -27.81 20.56 -7.20
C SER A 26 -28.19 20.40 -8.67
N PRO A 27 -29.32 20.98 -9.11
CA PRO A 27 -29.71 20.99 -10.52
C PRO A 27 -28.60 21.56 -11.42
N SER A 28 -27.85 22.55 -10.91
CA SER A 28 -26.68 23.13 -11.59
C SER A 28 -25.55 22.12 -11.79
N PHE A 29 -25.20 21.35 -10.76
CA PHE A 29 -24.16 20.34 -10.86
C PHE A 29 -24.58 19.15 -11.73
N THR A 30 -25.82 18.70 -11.58
CA THR A 30 -26.39 17.63 -12.43
C THR A 30 -26.36 18.05 -13.90
N LYS A 31 -26.81 19.28 -14.21
CA LYS A 31 -26.72 19.84 -15.56
C LYS A 31 -25.28 19.91 -16.07
N LEU A 32 -24.32 20.32 -15.23
CA LEU A 32 -22.90 20.34 -15.60
C LEU A 32 -22.38 18.93 -15.98
N VAL A 33 -22.73 17.91 -15.21
CA VAL A 33 -22.37 16.51 -15.50
C VAL A 33 -23.02 16.06 -16.81
N ASP A 34 -24.32 16.30 -16.99
CA ASP A 34 -25.06 15.92 -18.20
C ASP A 34 -24.50 16.63 -19.45
N ASP A 35 -24.22 17.93 -19.36
CA ASP A 35 -23.60 18.72 -20.44
C ASP A 35 -22.21 18.18 -20.78
N THR A 36 -21.43 17.76 -19.78
CA THR A 36 -20.10 17.15 -19.98
C THR A 36 -20.20 15.80 -20.67
N VAL A 37 -21.11 14.94 -20.24
CA VAL A 37 -21.37 13.62 -20.84
C VAL A 37 -21.87 13.79 -22.28
N SER A 38 -22.76 14.74 -22.53
CA SER A 38 -23.25 15.06 -23.87
C SER A 38 -22.10 15.51 -24.77
N ALA A 39 -21.23 16.40 -24.30
CA ALA A 39 -20.12 16.88 -25.11
C ALA A 39 -19.08 15.77 -25.42
N ILE A 40 -18.85 14.84 -24.50
CA ILE A 40 -18.04 13.63 -24.75
C ILE A 40 -18.69 12.78 -25.83
N LYS A 41 -20.01 12.55 -25.74
CA LYS A 41 -20.77 11.80 -26.74
C LYS A 41 -20.68 12.45 -28.12
N ASP A 42 -20.89 13.76 -28.21
CA ASP A 42 -20.79 14.53 -29.46
C ASP A 42 -19.39 14.44 -30.09
N ALA A 43 -18.34 14.41 -29.27
CA ALA A 43 -16.97 14.24 -29.75
C ALA A 43 -16.72 12.83 -30.30
N ILE A 44 -17.28 11.80 -29.67
CA ILE A 44 -17.20 10.41 -30.14
C ILE A 44 -18.03 10.22 -31.43
N ASP A 45 -19.19 10.87 -31.53
CA ASP A 45 -20.07 10.80 -32.71
C ASP A 45 -19.44 11.42 -33.96
N LYS A 46 -18.45 12.30 -33.81
CA LYS A 46 -17.65 12.86 -34.93
C LYS A 46 -16.60 11.90 -35.48
N ILE A 47 -16.34 10.76 -34.82
CA ILE A 47 -15.35 9.78 -35.30
C ILE A 47 -15.95 9.03 -36.51
N PRO A 48 -15.23 8.94 -37.65
CA PRO A 48 -15.69 8.18 -38.81
C PRO A 48 -15.86 6.68 -38.49
N GLN A 49 -16.96 6.09 -38.94
CA GLN A 49 -17.35 4.70 -38.62
C GLN A 49 -16.58 3.63 -39.42
N ASP A 50 -15.82 4.04 -40.44
CA ASP A 50 -14.96 3.17 -41.25
C ASP A 50 -13.47 3.51 -41.08
N LEU A 51 -13.11 4.23 -40.01
CA LEU A 51 -11.72 4.58 -39.73
C LEU A 51 -10.92 3.31 -39.44
N LEU A 52 -10.00 2.97 -40.35
CA LEU A 52 -9.04 1.88 -40.13
C LEU A 52 -8.03 2.31 -39.07
N VAL A 53 -7.90 1.51 -38.01
CA VAL A 53 -6.96 1.72 -36.91
C VAL A 53 -5.88 0.64 -36.98
N THR A 54 -4.62 1.08 -37.05
CA THR A 54 -3.43 0.22 -37.14
C THR A 54 -2.50 0.47 -35.95
N ALA A 55 -1.39 -0.27 -35.89
CA ALA A 55 -0.36 -0.10 -34.86
C ALA A 55 0.25 1.33 -34.86
N ASP A 56 0.17 2.06 -35.97
CA ASP A 56 0.76 3.39 -36.14
C ASP A 56 0.18 4.45 -35.20
N VAL A 57 -0.98 4.19 -34.61
CA VAL A 57 -1.61 5.09 -33.63
C VAL A 57 -0.84 5.09 -32.30
N ALA A 58 -0.20 3.97 -31.93
CA ALA A 58 0.60 3.85 -30.73
C ALA A 58 1.74 2.83 -30.92
N PRO A 59 2.71 3.13 -31.80
CA PRO A 59 3.70 2.16 -32.24
C PRO A 59 4.61 1.68 -31.10
N GLY A 60 4.92 2.56 -30.13
CA GLY A 60 5.72 2.20 -28.98
C GLY A 60 5.01 1.21 -28.05
N PHE A 61 3.72 1.47 -27.75
CA PHE A 61 2.91 0.58 -26.94
C PHE A 61 2.80 -0.81 -27.57
N VAL A 62 2.39 -0.88 -28.84
CA VAL A 62 2.14 -2.16 -29.55
C VAL A 62 3.42 -2.98 -29.64
N ARG A 63 4.56 -2.33 -29.91
CA ARG A 63 5.88 -2.98 -29.91
C ARG A 63 6.20 -3.58 -28.55
N ASP A 64 6.06 -2.82 -27.48
CA ASP A 64 6.52 -3.22 -26.14
C ASP A 64 5.65 -4.34 -25.54
N ILE A 65 4.34 -4.39 -25.85
CA ILE A 65 3.46 -5.50 -25.43
C ILE A 65 3.57 -6.75 -26.33
N GLY A 66 4.24 -6.65 -27.48
CA GLY A 66 4.43 -7.75 -28.42
C GLY A 66 3.14 -8.26 -29.07
N ALA A 67 2.12 -7.40 -29.23
CA ALA A 67 0.84 -7.80 -29.80
C ALA A 67 0.92 -7.89 -31.34
N ASP A 68 0.46 -9.01 -31.90
CA ASP A 68 0.37 -9.22 -33.35
C ASP A 68 -1.07 -8.99 -33.86
N LYS A 69 -1.25 -8.54 -35.11
CA LYS A 69 -2.60 -8.38 -35.73
C LYS A 69 -3.53 -7.44 -34.95
N VAL A 70 -3.09 -6.21 -34.73
CA VAL A 70 -3.82 -5.20 -33.94
C VAL A 70 -4.74 -4.30 -34.77
N GLU A 71 -4.90 -4.61 -36.06
CA GLU A 71 -5.71 -3.86 -37.01
C GLU A 71 -7.22 -4.09 -36.78
N PHE A 72 -8.01 -3.03 -36.85
CA PHE A 72 -9.48 -3.09 -36.79
C PHE A 72 -10.11 -1.83 -37.38
N THR A 73 -11.38 -1.93 -37.78
CA THR A 73 -12.21 -0.79 -38.17
C THR A 73 -12.87 -0.22 -36.93
N PHE A 74 -12.69 1.08 -36.68
CA PHE A 74 -13.29 1.77 -35.55
C PHE A 74 -14.82 1.76 -35.66
N LYS A 75 -15.50 1.19 -34.67
CA LYS A 75 -16.96 1.26 -34.56
C LYS A 75 -17.34 2.16 -33.40
N LYS A 76 -18.33 3.03 -33.64
CA LYS A 76 -18.93 3.85 -32.58
C LYS A 76 -19.56 2.93 -31.51
N PRO A 77 -19.43 3.26 -30.22
CA PRO A 77 -20.00 2.45 -29.18
C PRO A 77 -21.53 2.61 -29.17
N ILE A 78 -22.26 1.53 -29.40
CA ILE A 78 -23.74 1.53 -29.32
C ILE A 78 -24.20 1.65 -27.87
N SER A 79 -23.39 1.16 -26.93
CA SER A 79 -23.51 1.31 -25.48
C SER A 79 -22.24 0.77 -24.80
N VAL A 80 -21.14 1.53 -24.78
CA VAL A 80 -19.82 1.16 -24.16
C VAL A 80 -19.15 -0.14 -24.68
N ASN A 81 -19.87 -0.97 -25.42
CA ASN A 81 -19.49 -2.30 -25.87
C ASN A 81 -18.79 -2.26 -27.23
N LEU A 82 -17.62 -2.88 -27.28
CA LEU A 82 -16.73 -2.95 -28.44
C LEU A 82 -16.82 -4.28 -29.22
N GLY A 83 -17.84 -5.11 -28.95
CA GLY A 83 -17.84 -6.53 -29.30
C GLY A 83 -17.59 -6.88 -30.77
N GLU A 84 -18.09 -6.07 -31.71
CA GLU A 84 -17.98 -6.36 -33.15
C GLU A 84 -16.60 -6.04 -33.76
N MET A 85 -15.65 -5.47 -33.00
CA MET A 85 -14.31 -5.13 -33.50
C MET A 85 -13.26 -6.22 -33.22
N PHE A 86 -13.61 -7.21 -32.41
CA PHE A 86 -12.69 -8.24 -31.96
C PHE A 86 -12.94 -9.55 -32.70
N HIS A 87 -11.86 -10.20 -33.10
CA HIS A 87 -11.88 -11.56 -33.59
C HIS A 87 -11.92 -12.54 -32.41
N GLU A 88 -12.52 -13.72 -32.58
CA GLU A 88 -12.67 -14.77 -31.54
C GLU A 88 -11.36 -15.26 -30.89
N LYS A 89 -10.20 -14.87 -31.44
CA LYS A 89 -8.84 -15.24 -31.00
C LYS A 89 -8.04 -14.05 -30.48
N ASP A 90 -8.65 -12.86 -30.35
CA ASP A 90 -7.97 -11.66 -29.86
C ASP A 90 -7.71 -11.70 -28.35
N TYR A 91 -8.22 -12.71 -27.65
CA TYR A 91 -7.85 -13.02 -26.28
C TYR A 91 -6.41 -13.57 -26.14
N LEU A 92 -5.68 -13.80 -27.24
CA LEU A 92 -4.29 -14.28 -27.22
C LEU A 92 -3.31 -13.12 -27.37
N ASN A 93 -2.12 -13.26 -26.80
CA ASN A 93 -0.94 -12.42 -27.07
C ASN A 93 -1.21 -10.90 -27.02
N HIS A 94 -1.91 -10.43 -25.99
CA HIS A 94 -2.21 -9.00 -25.79
C HIS A 94 -2.98 -8.30 -26.92
N ARG A 95 -3.54 -9.02 -27.89
CA ARG A 95 -4.27 -8.43 -29.02
C ARG A 95 -5.49 -7.63 -28.57
N TYR A 96 -6.25 -8.18 -27.63
CA TYR A 96 -7.36 -7.51 -26.97
C TYR A 96 -6.91 -6.19 -26.34
N HIS A 97 -5.89 -6.23 -25.49
CA HIS A 97 -5.34 -5.07 -24.79
C HIS A 97 -4.81 -4.01 -25.76
N ALA A 98 -4.14 -4.43 -26.83
CA ALA A 98 -3.64 -3.56 -27.89
C ALA A 98 -4.78 -2.83 -28.59
N LYS A 99 -5.76 -3.57 -29.13
CA LYS A 99 -6.93 -3.00 -29.81
C LYS A 99 -7.72 -2.07 -28.89
N ARG A 100 -7.90 -2.46 -27.62
CA ARG A 100 -8.54 -1.65 -26.58
C ARG A 100 -7.79 -0.33 -26.34
N PHE A 101 -6.47 -0.36 -26.26
CA PHE A 101 -5.64 0.84 -26.08
C PHE A 101 -5.67 1.75 -27.32
N LEU A 102 -5.52 1.18 -28.52
CA LEU A 102 -5.62 1.92 -29.78
C LEU A 102 -6.98 2.60 -29.93
N TYR A 103 -8.07 1.92 -29.53
CA TYR A 103 -9.40 2.49 -29.50
C TYR A 103 -9.49 3.71 -28.57
N LEU A 104 -8.89 3.64 -27.38
CA LEU A 104 -8.78 4.77 -26.46
C LEU A 104 -7.95 5.92 -27.04
N CYS A 105 -6.86 5.64 -27.77
CA CYS A 105 -6.06 6.66 -28.43
C CYS A 105 -6.87 7.44 -29.47
N ILE A 106 -7.72 6.76 -30.26
CA ILE A 106 -8.63 7.43 -31.19
C ILE A 106 -9.62 8.32 -30.43
N ILE A 107 -10.29 7.80 -29.40
CA ILE A 107 -11.22 8.62 -28.58
C ILE A 107 -10.49 9.83 -27.99
N LYS A 108 -9.31 9.63 -27.39
CA LYS A 108 -8.47 10.69 -26.82
C LYS A 108 -8.13 11.77 -27.86
N ARG A 109 -7.77 11.37 -29.08
CA ARG A 109 -7.46 12.30 -30.18
C ARG A 109 -8.67 13.19 -30.51
N TYR A 110 -9.85 12.63 -30.65
CA TYR A 110 -11.06 13.39 -30.99
C TYR A 110 -11.58 14.25 -29.82
N LEU A 111 -11.42 13.78 -28.58
CA LEU A 111 -11.71 14.59 -27.39
C LEU A 111 -10.76 15.80 -27.26
N LYS A 112 -9.49 15.66 -27.67
CA LYS A 112 -8.54 16.78 -27.73
C LYS A 112 -8.88 17.81 -28.81
N LEU A 113 -9.48 17.36 -29.91
CA LEU A 113 -9.89 18.22 -31.03
C LEU A 113 -11.21 18.95 -30.78
N SER A 114 -12.00 18.54 -29.78
CA SER A 114 -13.24 19.19 -29.40
C SER A 114 -13.03 20.20 -28.29
N SER A 115 -13.98 21.13 -28.13
CA SER A 115 -14.03 22.10 -27.01
C SER A 115 -14.18 21.43 -25.63
N VAL A 116 -14.28 20.10 -25.59
CA VAL A 116 -14.26 19.28 -24.37
C VAL A 116 -12.90 19.35 -23.69
N ALA A 117 -11.79 19.51 -24.43
CA ALA A 117 -10.45 19.62 -23.84
C ALA A 117 -10.30 20.82 -22.89
N GLU A 118 -10.97 21.93 -23.17
CA GLU A 118 -11.03 23.10 -22.28
C GLU A 118 -11.89 22.83 -21.05
N LYS A 119 -13.04 22.15 -21.20
CA LYS A 119 -13.94 21.78 -20.09
C LYS A 119 -13.42 20.65 -19.19
N VAL A 120 -12.67 19.70 -19.75
CA VAL A 120 -12.12 18.54 -19.02
C VAL A 120 -10.82 18.87 -18.29
N ASN A 121 -10.05 19.86 -18.76
CA ASN A 121 -8.96 20.46 -17.96
C ASN A 121 -9.47 21.49 -16.94
N ALA A 122 -10.63 22.12 -17.18
CA ALA A 122 -11.28 23.07 -16.29
C ALA A 122 -12.29 22.41 -15.34
N MET A 123 -11.81 21.50 -14.50
CA MET A 123 -12.51 21.20 -13.24
C MET A 123 -11.55 21.30 -12.07
N ARG A 124 -10.83 22.42 -12.00
CA ARG A 124 -10.19 22.95 -10.80
C ARG A 124 -10.94 24.22 -10.39
N ILE A 125 -12.16 24.04 -9.88
CA ILE A 125 -12.78 25.09 -9.06
C ILE A 125 -12.17 24.91 -7.67
N ALA A 126 -11.60 25.98 -7.12
CA ALA A 126 -10.72 25.96 -5.96
C ALA A 126 -11.35 25.41 -4.66
N GLU A 127 -12.65 25.08 -4.64
CA GLU A 127 -13.37 24.70 -3.41
C GLU A 127 -14.46 23.61 -3.63
N ALA A 128 -14.49 22.87 -4.75
CA ALA A 128 -15.50 21.84 -5.04
C ALA A 128 -14.90 20.48 -5.46
N PRO A 129 -15.58 19.33 -5.22
CA PRO A 129 -15.06 18.01 -5.59
C PRO A 129 -14.85 17.91 -7.09
N ILE A 130 -13.61 17.62 -7.49
CA ILE A 130 -13.23 17.37 -8.89
C ILE A 130 -13.96 16.11 -9.37
N VAL A 131 -14.91 16.26 -10.30
CA VAL A 131 -15.52 15.10 -10.97
C VAL A 131 -14.59 14.61 -12.05
N LEU A 132 -14.05 13.41 -11.85
CA LEU A 132 -13.27 12.73 -12.86
C LEU A 132 -14.17 11.79 -13.66
N VAL A 133 -14.39 12.09 -14.93
CA VAL A 133 -15.05 11.18 -15.86
C VAL A 133 -13.99 10.23 -16.44
N ARG A 134 -14.17 8.92 -16.20
CA ARG A 134 -13.26 7.88 -16.70
C ARG A 134 -13.94 7.07 -17.79
N ILE A 135 -13.39 7.09 -18.99
CA ILE A 135 -13.86 6.28 -20.12
C ILE A 135 -13.18 4.91 -20.06
N ILE A 136 -13.97 3.85 -19.95
CA ILE A 136 -13.48 2.46 -19.86
C ILE A 136 -14.12 1.67 -21.00
N PRO A 137 -13.38 1.30 -22.05
CA PRO A 137 -13.88 0.41 -23.08
C PRO A 137 -14.01 -1.01 -22.55
N THR A 138 -15.19 -1.60 -22.72
CA THR A 138 -15.47 -2.99 -22.37
C THR A 138 -15.87 -3.77 -23.61
N ALA A 139 -15.73 -5.09 -23.54
CA ALA A 139 -16.08 -5.97 -24.64
C ALA A 139 -16.90 -7.11 -24.05
N THR A 140 -18.23 -6.97 -24.03
CA THR A 140 -19.09 -7.99 -23.41
C THR A 140 -19.37 -9.12 -24.42
N SER A 141 -19.39 -10.36 -23.94
CA SER A 141 -19.75 -11.56 -24.73
C SER A 141 -18.91 -11.87 -25.98
N VAL A 142 -17.68 -11.34 -26.08
CA VAL A 142 -16.80 -11.54 -27.26
C VAL A 142 -16.06 -12.87 -27.22
N PHE A 143 -15.60 -13.28 -26.04
CA PHE A 143 -14.72 -14.43 -25.88
C PHE A 143 -15.39 -15.55 -25.09
N ASN A 144 -15.08 -16.79 -25.46
CA ASN A 144 -15.52 -17.94 -24.68
C ASN A 144 -14.76 -17.99 -23.34
N VAL A 145 -15.49 -17.85 -22.23
CA VAL A 145 -14.97 -17.86 -20.85
C VAL A 145 -14.09 -19.08 -20.55
N ALA A 146 -14.43 -20.26 -21.08
CA ALA A 146 -13.65 -21.48 -20.86
C ALA A 146 -12.22 -21.40 -21.47
N LYS A 147 -12.01 -20.55 -22.50
CA LYS A 147 -10.69 -20.29 -23.08
C LYS A 147 -9.83 -19.36 -22.20
N LEU A 148 -10.46 -18.62 -21.29
CA LEU A 148 -9.84 -17.71 -20.31
C LEU A 148 -9.72 -18.35 -18.92
N ASN A 149 -9.78 -19.67 -18.81
CA ASN A 149 -9.65 -20.33 -17.51
C ASN A 149 -8.27 -20.11 -16.88
N MET A 150 -8.17 -20.20 -15.55
CA MET A 150 -6.94 -19.90 -14.80
C MET A 150 -5.77 -20.85 -15.07
N LYS A 151 -6.03 -22.02 -15.68
CA LYS A 151 -5.01 -23.03 -16.01
C LYS A 151 -4.45 -22.86 -17.44
N ARG A 152 -5.03 -21.97 -18.25
CA ARG A 152 -4.62 -21.76 -19.65
C ARG A 152 -3.53 -20.70 -19.77
N ASN A 153 -2.59 -20.97 -20.67
CA ASN A 153 -1.66 -20.00 -21.19
C ASN A 153 -2.29 -19.29 -22.40
N ASN A 154 -2.41 -17.96 -22.34
CA ASN A 154 -2.85 -17.14 -23.46
C ASN A 154 -1.79 -16.11 -23.91
N ILE A 155 -0.62 -16.08 -23.27
CA ILE A 155 0.57 -15.33 -23.72
C ILE A 155 1.57 -16.32 -24.29
N ARG A 156 1.50 -16.55 -25.61
CA ARG A 156 2.28 -17.57 -26.31
C ARG A 156 3.65 -17.07 -26.78
N ALA A 157 3.79 -15.75 -26.96
CA ALA A 157 4.93 -15.11 -27.61
C ALA A 157 6.27 -15.21 -26.85
N LEU A 158 6.26 -15.52 -25.55
CA LEU A 158 7.46 -15.57 -24.69
C LEU A 158 7.97 -16.99 -24.39
N ASN A 159 7.42 -18.03 -25.03
CA ASN A 159 7.76 -19.42 -24.73
C ASN A 159 8.93 -19.93 -25.58
N GLN A 160 10.16 -19.76 -25.09
CA GLN A 160 11.33 -20.53 -25.55
C GLN A 160 11.56 -21.82 -24.71
N GLY A 161 10.66 -22.15 -23.76
CA GLY A 161 10.77 -23.33 -22.88
C GLY A 161 9.68 -24.39 -23.11
N ALA A 162 10.02 -25.66 -22.88
CA ALA A 162 9.19 -26.85 -23.17
C ALA A 162 7.90 -27.02 -22.32
N VAL A 163 7.61 -26.15 -21.34
CA VAL A 163 6.42 -26.24 -20.48
C VAL A 163 5.67 -24.90 -20.48
N LEU A 164 4.43 -24.90 -21.00
CA LEU A 164 3.56 -23.74 -21.03
C LEU A 164 3.02 -23.43 -19.62
N GLN A 165 3.46 -22.32 -19.03
CA GLN A 165 2.95 -21.86 -17.73
C GLN A 165 1.58 -21.18 -17.89
N PRO A 166 0.59 -21.41 -17.01
CA PRO A 166 -0.68 -20.70 -17.03
C PRO A 166 -0.51 -19.18 -16.90
N THR A 167 -1.46 -18.42 -17.44
CA THR A 167 -1.47 -16.95 -17.38
C THR A 167 -2.73 -16.40 -16.69
N PRO A 168 -2.96 -16.72 -15.40
CA PRO A 168 -4.20 -16.40 -14.70
C PRO A 168 -4.44 -14.90 -14.49
N LYS A 169 -3.40 -14.06 -14.35
CA LYS A 169 -3.59 -12.60 -14.19
C LYS A 169 -4.00 -11.95 -15.50
N TYR A 170 -3.35 -12.34 -16.59
CA TYR A 170 -3.73 -11.94 -17.94
C TYR A 170 -5.18 -12.34 -18.25
N ASN A 171 -5.52 -13.60 -17.97
CA ASN A 171 -6.88 -14.10 -18.20
C ASN A 171 -7.92 -13.34 -17.35
N SER A 172 -7.61 -13.08 -16.08
CA SER A 172 -8.46 -12.30 -15.17
C SER A 172 -8.65 -10.85 -15.65
N SER A 173 -7.64 -10.25 -16.30
CA SER A 173 -7.77 -8.89 -16.83
C SER A 173 -8.82 -8.77 -17.95
N ILE A 174 -8.92 -9.79 -18.82
CA ILE A 174 -9.94 -9.84 -19.88
C ILE A 174 -11.31 -10.15 -19.27
N LEU A 175 -11.37 -11.09 -18.32
CA LEU A 175 -12.60 -11.46 -17.63
C LEU A 175 -13.20 -10.29 -16.83
N GLU A 176 -12.36 -9.45 -16.21
CA GLU A 176 -12.81 -8.24 -15.54
C GLU A 176 -13.54 -7.29 -16.49
N ASP A 177 -12.98 -7.03 -17.68
CA ASP A 177 -13.62 -6.16 -18.69
C ASP A 177 -14.88 -6.80 -19.29
N LEU A 178 -14.91 -8.14 -19.44
CA LEU A 178 -16.07 -8.89 -19.95
C LEU A 178 -17.29 -8.81 -19.01
N PHE A 179 -17.06 -8.86 -17.70
CA PHE A 179 -18.10 -8.91 -16.66
C PHE A 179 -18.20 -7.62 -15.83
N LEU A 180 -17.66 -6.50 -16.33
CA LEU A 180 -17.64 -5.25 -15.58
C LEU A 180 -19.07 -4.75 -15.27
N GLU A 181 -19.94 -4.77 -16.28
CA GLU A 181 -21.34 -4.33 -16.16
C GLU A 181 -22.15 -5.26 -15.27
N ASP A 182 -22.02 -6.58 -15.46
CA ASP A 182 -22.70 -7.60 -14.65
C ASP A 182 -22.35 -7.46 -13.17
N ASN A 183 -21.06 -7.28 -12.86
CA ASN A 183 -20.59 -7.09 -11.51
C ASN A 183 -21.04 -5.74 -10.91
N ALA A 184 -21.05 -4.66 -11.70
CA ALA A 184 -21.54 -3.36 -11.27
C ALA A 184 -23.04 -3.42 -10.93
N GLU A 185 -23.85 -4.05 -11.78
CA GLU A 185 -25.27 -4.25 -11.56
C GLU A 185 -25.55 -5.14 -10.35
N PHE A 186 -24.78 -6.22 -10.19
CA PHE A 186 -24.87 -7.08 -9.00
C PHE A 186 -24.65 -6.30 -7.71
N VAL A 187 -23.57 -5.51 -7.66
CA VAL A 187 -23.29 -4.65 -6.51
C VAL A 187 -24.43 -3.66 -6.31
N ARG A 188 -24.82 -2.93 -7.35
CA ARG A 188 -25.89 -1.91 -7.29
C ARG A 188 -27.20 -2.47 -6.70
N ARG A 189 -27.61 -3.67 -7.14
CA ARG A 189 -28.82 -4.32 -6.66
C ARG A 189 -28.82 -4.58 -5.16
N THR A 190 -27.67 -4.89 -4.56
CA THR A 190 -27.57 -5.10 -3.10
C THR A 190 -27.71 -3.80 -2.30
N PHE A 191 -27.24 -2.67 -2.85
CA PHE A 191 -27.33 -1.36 -2.19
C PHE A 191 -28.69 -0.68 -2.39
N LEU A 192 -29.47 -1.09 -3.39
CA LEU A 192 -30.74 -0.46 -3.73
C LEU A 192 -31.73 -0.51 -2.54
N GLY A 193 -32.13 0.66 -2.05
CA GLY A 193 -33.07 0.80 -0.94
C GLY A 193 -32.49 0.47 0.45
N TRP A 194 -31.15 0.46 0.61
CA TRP A 194 -30.49 0.24 1.90
C TRP A 194 -29.52 1.38 2.24
N ASN A 195 -30.05 2.43 2.85
CA ASN A 195 -29.33 3.68 3.10
C ASN A 195 -28.11 3.51 4.02
N GLU A 196 -28.25 2.78 5.13
CA GLU A 196 -27.17 2.55 6.10
C GLU A 196 -25.98 1.82 5.49
N LEU A 197 -26.25 0.89 4.56
CA LEU A 197 -25.22 0.19 3.81
C LEU A 197 -24.46 1.16 2.87
N GLY A 198 -25.20 2.05 2.20
CA GLY A 198 -24.65 3.10 1.35
C GLY A 198 -23.76 4.08 2.13
N GLU A 199 -24.24 4.57 3.27
CA GLU A 199 -23.46 5.45 4.16
C GLU A 199 -22.19 4.77 4.66
N ALA A 200 -22.28 3.51 5.09
CA ALA A 200 -21.13 2.75 5.58
C ALA A 200 -20.09 2.53 4.47
N LEU A 201 -20.55 2.32 3.23
CA LEU A 201 -19.67 2.23 2.07
C LEU A 201 -18.93 3.54 1.82
N ILE A 202 -19.59 4.69 1.96
CA ILE A 202 -18.94 6.01 1.84
C ILE A 202 -17.85 6.15 2.89
N LEU A 203 -18.15 5.85 4.17
CA LEU A 203 -17.16 5.91 5.24
C LEU A 203 -15.94 5.01 4.97
N LEU A 204 -16.15 3.79 4.47
CA LEU A 204 -15.06 2.88 4.13
C LEU A 204 -14.22 3.38 2.96
N LYS A 205 -14.85 3.97 1.94
CA LYS A 205 -14.14 4.56 0.81
C LYS A 205 -13.33 5.78 1.24
N VAL A 206 -13.85 6.62 2.14
CA VAL A 206 -13.13 7.74 2.75
C VAL A 206 -11.96 7.23 3.59
N TRP A 207 -12.21 6.26 4.46
CA TRP A 207 -11.19 5.62 5.31
C TRP A 207 -10.03 5.06 4.48
N ALA A 208 -10.34 4.36 3.38
CA ALA A 208 -9.34 3.83 2.47
C ALA A 208 -8.58 4.95 1.74
N ARG A 209 -9.28 5.94 1.18
CA ARG A 209 -8.67 7.05 0.42
C ARG A 209 -7.73 7.91 1.26
N GLN A 210 -8.06 8.15 2.53
CA GLN A 210 -7.19 8.87 3.47
C GLN A 210 -5.88 8.12 3.76
N ARG A 211 -5.83 6.82 3.48
CA ARG A 211 -4.66 5.96 3.63
C ARG A 211 -4.13 5.56 2.25
N SER A 212 -3.39 6.48 1.63
CA SER A 212 -2.91 6.34 0.24
C SER A 212 -2.13 5.06 -0.05
N SER A 213 -1.60 4.38 0.97
CA SER A 213 -0.89 3.10 0.82
C SER A 213 -1.81 1.90 0.62
N ILE A 214 -3.03 1.91 1.18
CA ILE A 214 -4.04 0.85 1.00
C ILE A 214 -5.03 1.16 -0.12
N TYR A 215 -5.23 2.45 -0.48
CA TYR A 215 -5.95 2.84 -1.70
C TYR A 215 -5.00 2.88 -2.90
N ALA A 216 -4.42 1.72 -3.21
CA ALA A 216 -3.43 1.53 -4.25
C ALA A 216 -3.86 0.41 -5.22
N HIS A 217 -3.27 0.40 -6.42
CA HIS A 217 -3.57 -0.59 -7.47
C HIS A 217 -3.33 -2.05 -7.05
N ASP A 218 -2.46 -2.28 -6.06
CA ASP A 218 -2.11 -3.59 -5.55
C ASP A 218 -2.77 -3.94 -4.21
N CYS A 219 -3.77 -3.16 -3.81
CA CYS A 219 -4.52 -3.35 -2.57
C CYS A 219 -6.04 -3.18 -2.81
N LEU A 220 -6.71 -2.23 -2.14
CA LEU A 220 -8.15 -2.01 -2.26
C LEU A 220 -8.47 -0.96 -3.32
N SER A 221 -9.47 -1.28 -4.13
CA SER A 221 -10.21 -0.29 -4.91
C SER A 221 -11.57 0.00 -4.26
N GLY A 222 -12.16 1.14 -4.61
CA GLY A 222 -13.52 1.47 -4.16
C GLY A 222 -14.56 0.42 -4.57
N PHE A 223 -14.32 -0.29 -5.69
CA PHE A 223 -15.15 -1.39 -6.15
C PHE A 223 -14.96 -2.65 -5.30
N LEU A 224 -13.72 -3.04 -4.98
CA LEU A 224 -13.45 -4.20 -4.12
C LEU A 224 -14.04 -4.03 -2.71
N ILE A 225 -14.01 -2.81 -2.16
CA ILE A 225 -14.70 -2.50 -0.88
C ILE A 225 -16.20 -2.81 -0.99
N SER A 226 -16.84 -2.38 -2.08
CA SER A 226 -18.25 -2.68 -2.34
C SER A 226 -18.51 -4.18 -2.46
N VAL A 227 -17.66 -4.91 -3.20
CA VAL A 227 -17.79 -6.37 -3.35
C VAL A 227 -17.66 -7.10 -2.01
N ILE A 228 -16.68 -6.76 -1.18
CA ILE A 228 -16.52 -7.37 0.16
C ILE A 228 -17.75 -7.11 1.02
N MET A 229 -18.29 -5.88 0.98
CA MET A 229 -19.51 -5.54 1.71
C MET A 229 -20.72 -6.34 1.23
N VAL A 230 -20.90 -6.48 -0.09
CA VAL A 230 -21.95 -7.32 -0.69
C VAL A 230 -21.79 -8.78 -0.28
N TYR A 231 -20.56 -9.29 -0.23
CA TYR A 231 -20.28 -10.64 0.25
C TYR A 231 -20.80 -10.83 1.68
N LEU A 232 -20.45 -9.94 2.61
CA LEU A 232 -20.87 -10.00 4.02
C LEU A 232 -22.37 -9.79 4.23
N ALA A 233 -23.02 -9.02 3.35
CA ALA A 233 -24.47 -8.83 3.34
C ALA A 233 -25.24 -10.01 2.72
N SER A 234 -24.55 -10.89 1.98
CA SER A 234 -25.15 -12.04 1.32
C SER A 234 -25.11 -13.31 2.18
N LYS A 235 -25.91 -14.31 1.77
CA LYS A 235 -25.85 -15.68 2.35
C LYS A 235 -24.43 -16.28 2.24
N SER A 236 -23.68 -15.95 1.19
CA SER A 236 -22.30 -16.41 0.97
C SER A 236 -21.34 -15.99 2.09
N GLY A 237 -21.53 -14.79 2.63
CA GLY A 237 -20.77 -14.28 3.78
C GLY A 237 -21.44 -14.56 5.12
N GLY A 238 -22.48 -15.39 5.16
CA GLY A 238 -23.21 -15.74 6.38
C GLY A 238 -24.16 -14.66 6.91
N ASN A 239 -24.56 -13.69 6.08
CA ASN A 239 -25.40 -12.55 6.48
C ASN A 239 -24.86 -11.82 7.72
N ARG A 240 -23.54 -11.58 7.74
CA ARG A 240 -22.85 -10.85 8.83
C ARG A 240 -23.31 -9.41 8.92
N ILE A 241 -23.63 -8.78 7.79
CA ILE A 241 -24.25 -7.46 7.73
C ILE A 241 -25.77 -7.65 7.60
N LYS A 242 -26.54 -7.06 8.52
CA LYS A 242 -28.01 -7.17 8.59
C LYS A 242 -28.66 -5.79 8.46
N LYS A 243 -29.88 -5.74 7.92
CA LYS A 243 -30.65 -4.48 7.77
C LYS A 243 -30.93 -3.76 9.09
N SER A 244 -30.88 -4.44 10.22
CA SER A 244 -31.05 -3.85 11.55
C SER A 244 -29.81 -3.09 12.05
N MET A 245 -28.67 -3.21 11.37
CA MET A 245 -27.42 -2.57 11.79
C MET A 245 -27.37 -1.11 11.32
N ASN A 246 -26.88 -0.23 12.20
CA ASN A 246 -26.57 1.15 11.81
C ASN A 246 -25.23 1.25 11.07
N THR A 247 -24.99 2.40 10.44
CA THR A 247 -23.79 2.72 9.66
C THR A 247 -22.47 2.37 10.37
N MET A 248 -22.34 2.70 11.66
CA MET A 248 -21.11 2.42 12.43
C MET A 248 -20.94 0.94 12.80
N GLN A 249 -22.03 0.24 13.06
CA GLN A 249 -21.99 -1.22 13.27
C GLN A 249 -21.53 -1.92 12.00
N ILE A 250 -22.05 -1.52 10.83
CA ILE A 250 -21.63 -2.05 9.52
C ILE A 250 -20.14 -1.77 9.29
N PHE A 251 -19.68 -0.55 9.55
CA PHE A 251 -18.26 -0.18 9.45
C PHE A 251 -17.37 -1.05 10.34
N ARG A 252 -17.76 -1.26 11.61
CA ARG A 252 -16.99 -2.11 12.54
C ARG A 252 -16.94 -3.57 12.11
N VAL A 253 -18.06 -4.13 11.62
CA VAL A 253 -18.10 -5.50 11.08
C VAL A 253 -17.15 -5.64 9.88
N MET A 254 -17.10 -4.64 9.00
CA MET A 254 -16.15 -4.61 7.88
C MET A 254 -14.70 -4.58 8.36
N MET A 255 -14.37 -3.73 9.33
CA MET A 255 -13.00 -3.64 9.87
C MET A 255 -12.57 -4.94 10.54
N ASP A 256 -13.41 -5.52 11.41
CA ASP A 256 -13.14 -6.81 12.06
C ASP A 256 -12.92 -7.92 11.04
N PHE A 257 -13.80 -7.99 10.04
CA PHE A 257 -13.67 -8.99 8.97
C PHE A 257 -12.35 -8.86 8.19
N ILE A 258 -11.97 -7.63 7.82
CA ILE A 258 -10.71 -7.39 7.12
C ILE A 258 -9.52 -7.75 8.02
N ALA A 259 -9.52 -7.31 9.28
CA ALA A 259 -8.41 -7.50 10.21
C ALA A 259 -8.16 -8.99 10.54
N SER A 260 -9.19 -9.76 10.84
CA SER A 260 -9.04 -11.03 11.59
C SER A 260 -9.64 -12.27 10.93
N SER A 261 -10.44 -12.15 9.88
CA SER A 261 -11.21 -13.28 9.35
C SER A 261 -10.35 -14.40 8.79
N LYS A 262 -10.58 -15.64 9.24
CA LYS A 262 -9.94 -16.85 8.67
C LYS A 262 -10.43 -17.16 7.24
N LEU A 263 -11.55 -16.58 6.81
CA LEU A 263 -12.11 -16.81 5.47
C LEU A 263 -11.16 -16.34 4.35
N TRP A 264 -10.23 -15.43 4.65
CA TRP A 264 -9.19 -15.00 3.73
C TRP A 264 -8.24 -16.14 3.32
N GLU A 265 -7.98 -17.11 4.20
CA GLU A 265 -7.12 -18.27 3.91
C GLU A 265 -7.81 -19.25 2.96
N THR A 266 -9.14 -19.31 3.03
CA THR A 266 -9.96 -20.19 2.20
C THR A 266 -10.40 -19.53 0.90
N GLY A 267 -10.42 -18.20 0.83
CA GLY A 267 -10.99 -17.40 -0.26
C GLY A 267 -12.47 -17.08 -0.05
N LEU A 268 -12.91 -15.95 -0.62
CA LEU A 268 -14.30 -15.50 -0.62
C LEU A 268 -14.98 -15.93 -1.92
N PHE A 269 -16.02 -16.77 -1.82
CA PHE A 269 -16.73 -17.30 -2.98
C PHE A 269 -18.20 -16.96 -2.88
N PHE A 270 -18.74 -16.26 -3.88
CA PHE A 270 -20.18 -16.06 -4.01
C PHE A 270 -20.88 -17.36 -4.44
N HIS A 271 -22.15 -17.48 -4.07
CA HIS A 271 -23.01 -18.53 -4.64
C HIS A 271 -23.25 -18.21 -6.12
N PRO A 272 -23.00 -19.15 -7.04
CA PRO A 272 -23.18 -18.92 -8.46
C PRO A 272 -24.68 -18.78 -8.80
N GLN A 273 -25.00 -17.95 -9.80
CA GLN A 273 -26.37 -17.84 -10.34
C GLN A 273 -26.76 -19.02 -11.29
N GLY A 274 -25.92 -20.06 -11.41
CA GLY A 274 -26.20 -21.25 -12.23
C GLY A 274 -25.44 -22.51 -11.77
N GLU A 275 -25.64 -23.63 -12.47
CA GLU A 275 -24.91 -24.88 -12.22
C GLU A 275 -23.45 -24.72 -12.65
N TRP A 276 -22.55 -24.62 -11.68
CA TRP A 276 -21.12 -24.77 -11.93
C TRP A 276 -20.76 -26.24 -11.75
N ASN A 277 -20.23 -26.86 -12.81
CA ASN A 277 -19.74 -28.24 -12.77
C ASN A 277 -18.51 -28.45 -11.87
N THR A 278 -18.03 -27.40 -11.18
CA THR A 278 -16.75 -27.36 -10.50
C THR A 278 -16.94 -27.06 -9.01
N SER A 279 -16.41 -27.93 -8.16
CA SER A 279 -16.48 -27.82 -6.71
C SER A 279 -15.77 -26.55 -6.19
N LYS A 280 -16.04 -26.17 -4.93
CA LYS A 280 -15.35 -25.03 -4.29
C LYS A 280 -13.85 -25.32 -4.11
N GLU A 281 -13.51 -26.58 -3.89
CA GLU A 281 -12.16 -27.10 -3.67
C GLU A 281 -11.33 -27.04 -4.97
N GLU A 282 -11.91 -27.41 -6.09
CA GLU A 282 -11.27 -27.29 -7.41
C GLU A 282 -11.01 -25.83 -7.79
N ARG A 283 -11.96 -24.93 -7.49
CA ARG A 283 -11.80 -23.48 -7.69
C ARG A 283 -10.68 -22.92 -6.83
N ARG A 284 -10.67 -23.28 -5.55
CA ARG A 284 -9.58 -22.91 -4.64
C ARG A 284 -8.24 -23.35 -5.20
N THR A 285 -8.15 -24.60 -5.64
CA THR A 285 -6.92 -25.16 -6.23
C THR A 285 -6.46 -24.38 -7.45
N SER A 286 -7.38 -23.98 -8.32
CA SER A 286 -7.06 -23.18 -9.51
C SER A 286 -6.59 -21.75 -9.22
N LEU A 287 -6.85 -21.24 -8.01
CA LEU A 287 -6.54 -19.87 -7.59
C LEU A 287 -5.45 -19.81 -6.51
N GLN A 288 -4.81 -20.94 -6.16
CA GLN A 288 -3.77 -21.02 -5.13
C GLN A 288 -2.56 -20.13 -5.38
N SER A 289 -2.32 -19.72 -6.64
CA SER A 289 -1.25 -18.79 -6.98
C SER A 289 -1.48 -17.36 -6.47
N PHE A 290 -2.73 -17.00 -6.14
CA PHE A 290 -3.07 -15.67 -5.67
C PHE A 290 -2.98 -15.55 -4.16
N PRO A 291 -2.43 -14.43 -3.64
CA PRO A 291 -2.33 -14.21 -2.20
C PRO A 291 -3.70 -13.94 -1.54
N VAL A 292 -4.66 -13.41 -2.31
CA VAL A 292 -6.02 -13.11 -1.87
C VAL A 292 -6.98 -13.53 -2.97
N ILE A 293 -8.07 -14.19 -2.56
CA ILE A 293 -9.08 -14.74 -3.48
C ILE A 293 -10.44 -14.14 -3.14
N ILE A 294 -10.99 -13.36 -4.07
CA ILE A 294 -12.40 -13.00 -4.12
C ILE A 294 -12.93 -13.44 -5.46
N CYS A 295 -13.62 -14.56 -5.49
CA CYS A 295 -14.14 -15.17 -6.70
C CYS A 295 -15.48 -14.53 -7.06
N ASP A 296 -15.62 -14.01 -8.27
CA ASP A 296 -16.88 -13.42 -8.74
C ASP A 296 -17.99 -14.48 -8.84
N GLN A 297 -19.24 -14.02 -9.01
CA GLN A 297 -20.40 -14.92 -9.09
C GLN A 297 -20.72 -15.43 -10.50
N PHE A 298 -20.09 -14.88 -11.55
CA PHE A 298 -20.44 -15.15 -12.94
C PHE A 298 -19.48 -16.14 -13.59
N ALA A 299 -18.20 -15.77 -13.75
CA ALA A 299 -17.20 -16.57 -14.47
C ALA A 299 -16.23 -17.33 -13.55
N GLY A 300 -16.30 -17.12 -12.25
CA GLY A 300 -15.46 -17.78 -11.26
C GLY A 300 -14.00 -17.32 -11.27
N PHE A 301 -13.72 -16.10 -11.73
CA PHE A 301 -12.38 -15.52 -11.73
C PHE A 301 -12.10 -14.72 -10.47
N ASN A 302 -10.81 -14.48 -10.21
CA ASN A 302 -10.39 -13.76 -9.02
C ASN A 302 -10.44 -12.24 -9.25
N LEU A 303 -11.36 -11.54 -8.59
CA LEU A 303 -11.46 -10.08 -8.60
C LEU A 303 -10.25 -9.40 -7.96
N THR A 304 -9.53 -10.09 -7.07
CA THR A 304 -8.31 -9.58 -6.40
C THR A 304 -7.02 -10.02 -7.09
N PHE A 305 -7.05 -10.34 -8.39
CA PHE A 305 -5.86 -10.82 -9.12
C PHE A 305 -4.67 -9.85 -9.14
N ARG A 306 -4.91 -8.56 -8.90
CA ARG A 306 -3.89 -7.51 -8.78
C ARG A 306 -3.38 -7.30 -7.35
N MET A 307 -4.08 -7.83 -6.36
CA MET A 307 -3.76 -7.61 -4.95
C MET A 307 -2.49 -8.36 -4.57
N THR A 308 -1.53 -7.69 -3.95
CA THR A 308 -0.29 -8.32 -3.48
C THR A 308 -0.44 -8.78 -2.03
N LYS A 309 0.39 -9.76 -1.63
CA LYS A 309 0.46 -10.19 -0.22
C LYS A 309 0.83 -9.02 0.70
N GLY A 310 1.78 -8.18 0.27
CA GLY A 310 2.19 -6.99 1.01
C GLY A 310 1.04 -5.99 1.21
N GLY A 311 0.32 -5.68 0.14
CA GLY A 311 -0.83 -4.77 0.20
C GLY A 311 -1.95 -5.31 1.09
N PHE A 312 -2.21 -6.61 1.03
CA PHE A 312 -3.20 -7.25 1.90
C PHE A 312 -2.79 -7.27 3.37
N LEU A 313 -1.53 -7.56 3.70
CA LEU A 313 -1.06 -7.53 5.09
C LEU A 313 -1.13 -6.11 5.67
N GLU A 314 -0.74 -5.11 4.89
CA GLU A 314 -0.88 -3.70 5.26
C GLU A 314 -2.36 -3.34 5.51
N LEU A 315 -3.26 -3.78 4.64
CA LEU A 315 -4.70 -3.60 4.82
C LEU A 315 -5.22 -4.23 6.13
N ARG A 316 -4.81 -5.47 6.43
CA ARG A 316 -5.21 -6.15 7.68
C ARG A 316 -4.71 -5.39 8.90
N ASN A 317 -3.47 -4.91 8.84
CA ASN A 317 -2.86 -4.13 9.92
C ASN A 317 -3.58 -2.79 10.10
N GLU A 318 -3.86 -2.04 9.03
CA GLU A 318 -4.62 -0.79 9.08
C GLU A 318 -6.05 -0.99 9.61
N ALA A 319 -6.71 -2.08 9.23
CA ALA A 319 -8.03 -2.42 9.78
C ALA A 319 -7.95 -2.76 11.27
N ALA A 320 -6.96 -3.57 11.68
CA ALA A 320 -6.72 -3.90 13.09
C ALA A 320 -6.38 -2.65 13.91
N LEU A 321 -5.50 -1.79 13.38
CA LEU A 321 -5.20 -0.49 13.96
C LEU A 321 -6.45 0.35 14.05
N THR A 322 -7.32 0.41 13.05
CA THR A 322 -8.58 1.18 13.10
C THR A 322 -9.54 0.66 14.18
N LEU A 323 -9.56 -0.65 14.44
CA LEU A 323 -10.35 -1.24 15.54
C LEU A 323 -9.82 -0.87 16.92
N VAL A 324 -8.49 -0.76 17.05
CA VAL A 324 -7.80 -0.32 18.27
C VAL A 324 -7.85 1.22 18.40
N ALA A 325 -7.72 1.91 17.28
CA ALA A 325 -7.55 3.34 17.12
C ALA A 325 -8.90 4.02 16.90
N LEU A 326 -9.56 4.24 18.03
CA LEU A 326 -10.16 5.54 18.37
C LEU A 326 -9.12 6.49 19.02
N ILE A 327 -7.83 6.14 18.97
CA ILE A 327 -6.67 6.95 19.41
C ILE A 327 -5.47 6.65 18.48
N SER A 328 -4.84 7.73 18.02
CA SER A 328 -3.68 7.93 17.11
C SER A 328 -2.83 6.74 16.65
N ALA A 329 -2.52 6.70 15.35
CA ALA A 329 -1.48 5.86 14.75
C ALA A 329 -0.34 6.73 14.18
N GLU A 330 0.89 6.48 14.61
CA GLU A 330 2.10 7.03 13.99
C GLU A 330 2.84 5.89 13.26
N MET A 331 3.26 6.14 12.02
CA MET A 331 4.18 5.30 11.26
C MET A 331 5.52 6.02 11.18
N VAL A 332 6.60 5.36 11.61
CA VAL A 332 7.81 6.07 12.05
C VAL A 332 8.92 6.17 11.00
N ASP A 333 9.05 5.25 10.02
CA ASP A 333 10.19 5.30 9.09
C ASP A 333 9.85 4.96 7.62
N SER A 334 10.40 5.75 6.69
CA SER A 334 10.26 5.53 5.24
C SER A 334 11.57 5.74 4.50
N MET A 335 11.84 4.89 3.51
CA MET A 335 13.05 4.94 2.68
C MET A 335 12.65 4.96 1.19
N ARG A 336 13.37 5.73 0.39
CA ARG A 336 13.14 5.88 -1.05
C ARG A 336 14.33 5.31 -1.82
N LEU A 337 14.08 4.42 -2.76
CA LEU A 337 15.11 3.91 -3.67
C LEU A 337 14.91 4.53 -5.04
N ASN A 338 15.91 5.27 -5.50
CA ASN A 338 15.93 5.83 -6.84
C ASN A 338 16.55 4.80 -7.80
N LEU A 339 15.69 4.05 -8.50
CA LEU A 339 16.12 3.00 -9.44
C LEU A 339 16.36 3.50 -10.87
N LYS A 340 16.52 4.82 -11.08
CA LYS A 340 16.76 5.38 -12.41
C LYS A 340 17.88 4.62 -13.13
N GLY A 341 17.52 3.94 -14.21
CA GLY A 341 18.48 3.22 -15.07
C GLY A 341 18.77 1.77 -14.69
N SER A 342 17.97 1.11 -13.84
CA SER A 342 18.18 -0.34 -13.58
C SER A 342 17.88 -1.18 -14.83
N THR A 343 18.93 -1.58 -15.54
CA THR A 343 18.87 -2.43 -16.75
C THR A 343 18.31 -3.82 -16.46
N GLU A 344 18.36 -4.29 -15.21
CA GLU A 344 17.86 -5.61 -14.79
C GLU A 344 16.32 -5.75 -14.90
N VAL A 345 15.56 -4.70 -14.62
CA VAL A 345 14.07 -4.76 -14.65
C VAL A 345 13.57 -4.76 -16.09
N ASN A 346 14.19 -3.97 -16.95
CA ASN A 346 13.91 -3.95 -18.39
C ASN A 346 14.32 -5.25 -19.09
N ALA A 347 15.38 -5.91 -18.63
CA ALA A 347 15.84 -7.17 -19.20
C ALA A 347 14.86 -8.34 -19.03
N LEU A 348 13.94 -8.27 -18.05
CA LEU A 348 12.91 -9.29 -17.82
C LEU A 348 11.72 -9.18 -18.79
N GLY A 349 11.60 -8.05 -19.50
CA GLY A 349 10.50 -7.77 -20.42
C GLY A 349 9.22 -7.29 -19.73
N PHE A 350 8.38 -6.57 -20.46
CA PHE A 350 7.07 -6.10 -20.01
C PHE A 350 5.96 -7.09 -20.38
N CYS A 351 4.82 -7.05 -19.68
CA CYS A 351 3.59 -7.75 -20.06
C CYS A 351 3.66 -9.29 -19.98
N LEU A 352 4.42 -9.79 -19.00
CA LEU A 352 4.31 -11.16 -18.50
C LEU A 352 3.09 -11.31 -17.59
N ASP A 353 2.67 -12.54 -17.28
CA ASP A 353 1.59 -12.74 -16.30
C ASP A 353 1.96 -12.17 -14.93
N ASP A 354 3.22 -12.37 -14.52
CA ASP A 354 3.86 -11.64 -13.43
C ASP A 354 4.69 -10.49 -13.99
N GLU A 355 4.18 -9.27 -13.86
CA GLU A 355 4.87 -8.06 -14.32
C GLU A 355 6.28 -7.93 -13.72
N CYS A 356 7.24 -7.48 -14.52
CA CYS A 356 8.66 -7.41 -14.14
C CYS A 356 8.91 -6.58 -12.88
N TRP A 357 8.22 -5.43 -12.76
CA TRP A 357 8.33 -4.58 -11.58
C TRP A 357 7.77 -5.25 -10.31
N ARG A 358 6.75 -6.11 -10.42
CA ARG A 358 6.21 -6.88 -9.28
C ARG A 358 7.19 -7.94 -8.82
N SER A 359 7.85 -8.61 -9.76
CA SER A 359 8.92 -9.55 -9.46
C SER A 359 10.08 -8.84 -8.74
N TYR A 360 10.43 -7.64 -9.18
CA TYR A 360 11.44 -6.82 -8.53
C TYR A 360 11.03 -6.35 -7.14
N GLU A 361 9.80 -5.86 -6.96
CA GLU A 361 9.23 -5.54 -5.64
C GLU A 361 9.35 -6.73 -4.66
N GLN A 362 9.04 -7.95 -5.10
CA GLN A 362 9.17 -9.16 -4.28
C GLN A 362 10.63 -9.54 -3.99
N LYS A 363 11.54 -9.36 -4.95
CA LYS A 363 12.99 -9.54 -4.75
C LYS A 363 13.47 -8.59 -3.65
N VAL A 364 13.16 -7.30 -3.75
CA VAL A 364 13.53 -6.29 -2.76
C VAL A 364 12.89 -6.59 -1.41
N LEU A 365 11.59 -6.92 -1.37
CA LEU A 365 10.88 -7.26 -0.14
C LEU A 365 11.51 -8.46 0.57
N SER A 366 11.91 -9.50 -0.15
CA SER A 366 12.54 -10.69 0.44
C SER A 366 13.93 -10.38 1.02
N LEU A 367 14.74 -9.57 0.32
CA LEU A 367 16.02 -9.08 0.82
C LEU A 367 15.86 -8.26 2.09
N MET A 368 14.90 -7.33 2.11
CA MET A 368 14.63 -6.48 3.27
C MET A 368 14.10 -7.30 4.46
N HIS A 369 13.24 -8.29 4.23
CA HIS A 369 12.81 -9.21 5.30
C HIS A 369 13.96 -10.03 5.86
N GLN A 370 14.85 -10.53 5.00
CA GLN A 370 16.03 -11.29 5.44
C GLN A 370 17.03 -10.40 6.21
N GLY A 371 17.20 -9.15 5.79
CA GLY A 371 18.14 -8.21 6.42
C GLY A 371 17.64 -7.60 7.72
N LEU A 372 16.37 -7.19 7.78
CA LEU A 372 15.81 -6.54 8.98
C LEU A 372 15.20 -7.54 9.97
N ASN A 373 14.78 -8.72 9.52
CA ASN A 373 14.22 -9.77 10.37
C ASN A 373 13.19 -9.23 11.39
N ASP A 374 13.38 -9.48 12.68
CA ASP A 374 12.53 -9.08 13.81
C ASP A 374 12.70 -7.61 14.24
N ARG A 375 13.59 -6.85 13.58
CA ARG A 375 13.68 -5.38 13.71
C ARG A 375 12.48 -4.70 13.09
N ALA A 376 11.95 -5.27 12.01
CA ALA A 376 10.79 -4.75 11.30
C ALA A 376 9.53 -5.55 11.65
N LYS A 377 8.44 -4.86 11.95
CA LYS A 377 7.10 -5.43 12.09
C LYS A 377 6.44 -5.62 10.73
N VAL A 378 6.55 -4.62 9.86
CA VAL A 378 5.96 -4.61 8.53
C VAL A 378 6.94 -3.95 7.58
N ILE A 379 7.15 -4.58 6.42
CA ILE A 379 7.93 -4.01 5.32
C ILE A 379 7.01 -3.93 4.11
N ARG A 380 6.98 -2.77 3.47
CA ARG A 380 6.15 -2.51 2.31
C ARG A 380 7.01 -1.98 1.19
N VAL A 381 7.08 -2.72 0.09
CA VAL A 381 7.80 -2.31 -1.12
C VAL A 381 6.76 -2.02 -2.19
N ILE A 382 6.76 -0.81 -2.75
CA ILE A 382 5.81 -0.38 -3.77
C ILE A 382 6.53 0.45 -4.83
N TRP A 383 6.36 0.07 -6.08
CA TRP A 383 6.73 0.86 -7.24
C TRP A 383 5.50 1.58 -7.76
N ARG A 384 5.43 2.89 -7.54
CA ARG A 384 4.32 3.74 -8.03
C ARG A 384 4.58 4.20 -9.46
N ASN A 385 4.84 3.25 -10.36
CA ASN A 385 5.35 3.52 -11.71
C ASN A 385 4.31 4.09 -12.71
N THR A 386 3.05 4.30 -12.33
CA THR A 386 2.02 4.86 -13.22
C THR A 386 1.72 6.33 -12.89
N PRO A 387 2.50 7.31 -13.37
CA PRO A 387 2.21 8.71 -13.15
C PRO A 387 0.90 9.12 -13.87
N LEU A 388 0.17 10.06 -13.25
CA LEU A 388 -1.03 10.63 -13.86
C LEU A 388 -0.65 11.38 -15.15
N GLY A 389 -1.39 11.11 -16.23
CA GLY A 389 -1.15 11.75 -17.53
C GLY A 389 -0.04 11.11 -18.38
N CYS A 390 0.39 9.88 -18.06
CA CYS A 390 1.37 9.15 -18.86
C CYS A 390 0.95 9.00 -20.34
N ASN A 391 1.88 9.27 -21.26
CA ASN A 391 1.69 8.97 -22.68
C ASN A 391 2.27 7.59 -23.02
N LEU A 392 1.39 6.59 -23.01
CA LEU A 392 1.80 5.22 -23.34
C LEU A 392 1.98 5.00 -24.86
N GLU A 393 1.58 5.97 -25.71
CA GLU A 393 1.72 5.88 -27.17
C GLU A 393 3.18 5.64 -27.61
N ASP A 394 4.13 6.20 -26.86
CA ASP A 394 5.57 6.13 -27.11
C ASP A 394 6.25 4.86 -26.51
N GLY A 395 5.51 4.04 -25.75
CA GLY A 395 5.98 2.80 -25.13
C GLY A 395 5.94 2.78 -23.60
N LEU A 396 6.45 1.70 -23.02
CA LEU A 396 6.36 1.37 -21.59
C LEU A 396 7.60 1.77 -20.78
N SER A 397 8.67 2.20 -21.44
CA SER A 397 9.93 2.66 -20.80
C SER A 397 9.76 3.81 -19.80
N MET A 398 8.62 4.50 -19.83
CA MET A 398 8.32 5.54 -18.86
C MET A 398 8.06 5.04 -17.44
N PHE A 399 7.76 3.75 -17.28
CA PHE A 399 7.50 3.14 -15.98
C PHE A 399 8.77 3.03 -15.10
N ASP A 400 9.97 3.24 -15.65
CA ASP A 400 11.21 3.24 -14.87
C ASP A 400 11.58 4.61 -14.28
N ARG A 401 10.75 5.64 -14.50
CA ARG A 401 11.10 7.02 -14.12
C ARG A 401 10.84 7.33 -12.65
N GLU A 402 9.95 6.59 -12.01
CA GLU A 402 9.58 6.77 -10.61
C GLU A 402 10.42 5.90 -9.68
N PRO A 403 10.78 6.39 -8.48
CA PRO A 403 11.53 5.61 -7.50
C PRO A 403 10.68 4.47 -6.92
N LEU A 404 11.34 3.39 -6.53
CA LEU A 404 10.76 2.33 -5.72
C LEU A 404 10.76 2.78 -4.26
N LEU A 405 9.61 2.65 -3.59
CA LEU A 405 9.47 3.08 -2.19
C LEU A 405 9.52 1.86 -1.26
N ILE A 406 10.27 1.99 -0.16
CA ILE A 406 10.33 0.99 0.92
C ILE A 406 9.86 1.66 2.22
N GLY A 407 8.67 1.30 2.67
CA GLY A 407 8.17 1.64 4.00
C GLY A 407 8.57 0.58 5.02
N ILE A 408 9.07 0.99 6.18
CA ILE A 408 9.46 0.08 7.26
C ILE A 408 8.75 0.53 8.53
N SER A 409 7.89 -0.35 9.06
CA SER A 409 7.37 -0.20 10.41
C SER A 409 8.25 -1.01 11.34
N VAL A 410 8.90 -0.36 12.31
CA VAL A 410 9.73 -1.02 13.31
C VAL A 410 8.87 -1.81 14.31
N ASN A 411 9.43 -2.89 14.86
CA ASN A 411 8.73 -3.74 15.84
C ASN A 411 8.75 -3.14 17.25
N THR A 412 9.93 -3.13 17.86
CA THR A 412 10.21 -2.43 19.12
C THR A 412 11.47 -1.62 18.92
N LEU A 413 11.61 -0.51 19.66
CA LEU A 413 12.80 0.33 19.58
C LEU A 413 14.07 -0.45 19.94
N GLU A 414 13.99 -1.33 20.94
CA GLU A 414 15.09 -2.20 21.35
C GLU A 414 15.57 -3.11 20.20
N ASN A 415 14.64 -3.80 19.53
CA ASN A 415 14.99 -4.66 18.40
C ASN A 415 15.51 -3.82 17.23
N ALA A 416 14.85 -2.70 16.92
CA ALA A 416 15.22 -1.86 15.79
C ALA A 416 16.62 -1.28 15.92
N LEU A 417 17.03 -0.86 17.13
CA LEU A 417 18.26 -0.11 17.39
C LEU A 417 19.39 -0.96 18.00
N ARG A 418 19.24 -2.29 18.10
CA ARG A 418 20.31 -3.14 18.62
C ARG A 418 21.54 -3.10 17.71
N VAL A 419 22.73 -3.09 18.32
CA VAL A 419 24.01 -3.01 17.61
C VAL A 419 24.44 -4.34 17.02
N VAL A 420 24.00 -5.46 17.61
CA VAL A 420 24.42 -6.82 17.21
C VAL A 420 23.20 -7.62 16.78
N ASP A 421 23.27 -8.27 15.61
CA ASP A 421 22.35 -9.34 15.23
C ASP A 421 23.03 -10.68 15.42
N ILE A 422 22.39 -11.55 16.20
CA ILE A 422 22.83 -12.92 16.42
C ILE A 422 22.25 -13.79 15.30
N GLY A 423 23.14 -14.39 14.53
CA GLY A 423 22.82 -15.33 13.46
C GLY A 423 22.83 -16.79 13.91
N PRO A 424 22.95 -17.74 12.98
CA PRO A 424 22.96 -19.17 13.29
C PRO A 424 24.22 -19.58 14.06
N ASN A 425 24.09 -20.66 14.86
CA ASN A 425 25.22 -21.30 15.52
C ASN A 425 26.26 -21.76 14.48
N ALA A 426 27.55 -21.53 14.79
CA ALA A 426 28.66 -21.84 13.91
C ALA A 426 28.76 -23.33 13.52
N GLU A 427 28.24 -24.24 14.35
CA GLU A 427 28.18 -25.67 14.08
C GLU A 427 27.18 -26.03 12.97
N ASN A 428 26.14 -25.21 12.77
CA ASN A 428 25.20 -25.39 11.67
C ASN A 428 25.81 -24.85 10.36
N LYS A 429 26.70 -25.66 9.76
CA LYS A 429 27.47 -25.31 8.57
C LYS A 429 26.62 -24.75 7.43
N ASN A 430 25.43 -25.30 7.18
CA ASN A 430 24.58 -24.87 6.07
C ASN A 430 23.99 -23.47 6.29
N GLU A 431 23.43 -23.22 7.47
CA GLU A 431 22.86 -21.92 7.80
C GLU A 431 23.95 -20.85 7.97
N ALA A 432 25.11 -21.21 8.55
CA ALA A 432 26.27 -20.32 8.64
C ALA A 432 26.79 -19.92 7.24
N LEU A 433 26.86 -20.85 6.28
CA LEU A 433 27.23 -20.54 4.91
C LEU A 433 26.22 -19.59 4.24
N LYS A 434 24.91 -19.80 4.42
CA LYS A 434 23.88 -18.89 3.91
C LYS A 434 24.02 -17.49 4.52
N PHE A 435 24.27 -17.42 5.83
CA PHE A 435 24.45 -16.17 6.55
C PHE A 435 25.67 -15.39 6.03
N ARG A 436 26.83 -16.04 5.92
CA ARG A 436 28.05 -15.43 5.35
C ARG A 436 27.87 -15.01 3.90
N LYS A 437 27.17 -15.82 3.08
CA LYS A 437 26.87 -15.45 1.70
C LYS A 437 26.02 -14.18 1.63
N PHE A 438 24.98 -14.10 2.47
CA PHE A 438 24.05 -12.98 2.52
C PHE A 438 24.72 -11.70 3.01
N TRP A 439 25.44 -11.74 4.13
CA TRP A 439 26.02 -10.56 4.78
C TRP A 439 27.41 -10.17 4.29
N GLY A 440 28.18 -11.13 3.77
CA GLY A 440 29.52 -10.90 3.24
C GLY A 440 30.51 -10.47 4.32
N ASP A 441 31.14 -9.33 4.08
CA ASP A 441 32.13 -8.67 4.93
C ASP A 441 31.56 -8.24 6.30
N LYS A 442 30.23 -8.13 6.42
CA LYS A 442 29.57 -7.87 7.72
C LYS A 442 29.37 -9.11 8.59
N ALA A 443 29.53 -10.32 8.05
CA ALA A 443 29.42 -11.54 8.85
C ALA A 443 30.73 -11.79 9.61
N GLU A 444 30.62 -11.94 10.93
CA GLU A 444 31.71 -12.32 11.80
C GLU A 444 31.30 -13.42 12.79
N LEU A 445 32.28 -14.20 13.27
CA LEU A 445 32.08 -15.18 14.32
C LEU A 445 32.27 -14.53 15.68
N ARG A 446 31.25 -14.62 16.54
CA ARG A 446 31.31 -14.04 17.88
C ARG A 446 30.99 -15.06 18.96
N ARG A 447 31.78 -15.03 20.04
CA ARG A 447 31.50 -15.76 21.28
C ARG A 447 30.72 -14.87 22.23
N PHE A 448 29.58 -15.35 22.70
CA PHE A 448 28.69 -14.65 23.61
C PHE A 448 28.94 -15.04 25.08
N LYS A 449 28.36 -14.28 26.02
CA LYS A 449 28.59 -14.45 27.47
C LYS A 449 28.16 -15.83 28.00
N ASP A 450 27.19 -16.44 27.33
CA ASP A 450 26.68 -17.79 27.57
C ASP A 450 27.61 -18.89 27.00
N GLY A 451 28.71 -18.52 26.33
CA GLY A 451 29.66 -19.43 25.70
C GLY A 451 29.30 -19.84 24.27
N THR A 452 28.12 -19.46 23.78
CA THR A 452 27.66 -19.79 22.44
C THR A 452 28.52 -19.07 21.40
N ILE A 453 28.92 -19.81 20.35
CA ILE A 453 29.61 -19.25 19.18
C ILE A 453 28.63 -19.24 18.01
N ALA A 454 28.31 -18.05 17.52
CA ALA A 454 27.39 -17.87 16.41
C ALA A 454 27.96 -16.91 15.37
N GLU A 455 27.50 -17.06 14.13
CA GLU A 455 27.64 -16.01 13.13
C GLU A 455 26.87 -14.77 13.61
N SER A 456 27.37 -13.58 13.33
CA SER A 456 26.77 -12.33 13.79
C SER A 456 27.09 -11.18 12.84
N THR A 457 26.28 -10.13 12.89
CA THR A 457 26.62 -8.83 12.28
C THR A 457 26.65 -7.74 13.33
N VAL A 458 27.66 -6.86 13.26
CA VAL A 458 27.85 -5.75 14.21
C VAL A 458 27.77 -4.41 13.47
N TRP A 459 26.92 -3.54 13.99
CA TRP A 459 26.62 -2.21 13.47
C TRP A 459 27.18 -1.13 14.39
N GLU A 460 28.52 -1.04 14.44
CA GLU A 460 29.23 -0.11 15.31
C GLU A 460 28.80 1.35 15.06
N CYS A 461 28.32 2.02 16.10
CA CYS A 461 27.85 3.40 16.04
C CYS A 461 28.01 4.06 17.41
N LYS A 462 28.06 5.40 17.41
CA LYS A 462 27.90 6.18 18.64
C LYS A 462 26.49 6.01 19.18
N GLN A 463 26.28 6.25 20.48
CA GLN A 463 24.98 6.03 21.13
C GLN A 463 23.84 6.82 20.47
N TRP A 464 24.08 8.07 20.09
CA TRP A 464 23.12 8.92 19.38
C TRP A 464 22.96 8.64 17.89
N GLU A 465 23.81 7.81 17.28
CA GLU A 465 23.66 7.37 15.88
C GLU A 465 22.91 6.04 15.77
N ARG A 466 22.43 5.47 16.89
CA ARG A 466 21.75 4.17 16.88
C ARG A 466 20.49 4.17 16.02
N HIS A 467 19.78 5.29 15.91
CA HIS A 467 18.62 5.43 15.02
C HIS A 467 18.97 5.19 13.55
N LEU A 468 20.25 5.33 13.16
CA LEU A 468 20.75 5.08 11.82
C LEU A 468 21.02 3.60 11.53
N ILE A 469 20.88 2.68 12.48
CA ILE A 469 21.18 1.26 12.28
C ILE A 469 20.28 0.65 11.18
N ILE A 470 18.98 0.97 11.18
CA ILE A 470 18.05 0.50 10.14
C ILE A 470 18.47 1.02 8.76
N LYS A 471 18.90 2.28 8.68
CA LYS A 471 19.47 2.87 7.45
C LYS A 471 20.70 2.08 6.99
N ARG A 472 21.68 1.86 7.86
CA ARG A 472 22.95 1.15 7.54
C ARG A 472 22.70 -0.29 7.09
N ILE A 473 21.80 -1.02 7.75
CA ILE A 473 21.40 -2.38 7.33
C ILE A 473 20.79 -2.35 5.94
N SER A 474 19.83 -1.44 5.73
CA SER A 474 19.10 -1.32 4.48
C SER A 474 20.03 -1.00 3.31
N GLU A 475 20.90 0.00 3.45
CA GLU A 475 21.90 0.37 2.45
C GLU A 475 22.82 -0.82 2.13
N HIS A 476 23.37 -1.48 3.15
CA HIS A 476 24.27 -2.63 2.95
C HIS A 476 23.61 -3.76 2.16
N VAL A 477 22.40 -4.16 2.56
CA VAL A 477 21.66 -5.25 1.92
C VAL A 477 21.33 -4.90 0.47
N LEU A 478 20.87 -3.68 0.22
CA LEU A 478 20.48 -3.25 -1.13
C LEU A 478 21.69 -3.11 -2.06
N MET A 479 22.77 -2.47 -1.61
CA MET A 479 23.99 -2.32 -2.42
C MET A 479 24.60 -3.68 -2.77
N ARG A 480 24.65 -4.60 -1.80
CA ARG A 480 25.25 -5.92 -1.98
C ARG A 480 24.48 -6.82 -2.93
N HIS A 481 23.15 -6.81 -2.87
CA HIS A 481 22.30 -7.78 -3.58
C HIS A 481 21.67 -7.25 -4.87
N LEU A 482 21.69 -5.92 -5.08
CA LEU A 482 21.07 -5.27 -6.24
C LEU A 482 22.06 -4.46 -7.08
N SER A 483 23.36 -4.54 -6.80
CA SER A 483 24.42 -3.80 -7.52
C SER A 483 24.16 -2.29 -7.60
N LEU A 484 23.49 -1.74 -6.58
CA LEU A 484 23.12 -0.33 -6.52
C LEU A 484 24.28 0.49 -5.94
N SER A 485 24.44 1.71 -6.45
CA SER A 485 25.32 2.70 -5.83
C SER A 485 24.63 3.35 -4.63
N GLN A 486 25.41 3.90 -3.69
CA GLN A 486 24.86 4.62 -2.54
C GLN A 486 24.02 5.83 -2.96
N GLU A 487 24.38 6.52 -4.04
CA GLU A 487 23.65 7.68 -4.59
C GLU A 487 22.24 7.32 -5.11
N SER A 488 22.03 6.04 -5.44
CA SER A 488 20.73 5.50 -5.86
C SER A 488 19.78 5.27 -4.67
N ILE A 489 20.25 5.40 -3.44
CA ILE A 489 19.48 5.13 -2.22
C ILE A 489 19.27 6.46 -1.48
N THR A 490 18.02 6.82 -1.20
CA THR A 490 17.67 8.03 -0.45
C THR A 490 16.89 7.66 0.80
N THR A 491 17.51 7.83 1.96
CA THR A 491 16.88 7.59 3.26
C THR A 491 16.31 8.89 3.83
N ILE A 492 15.21 8.79 4.59
CA ILE A 492 14.60 9.95 5.28
C ILE A 492 15.03 10.04 6.75
N VAL A 493 15.51 8.93 7.33
CA VAL A 493 15.78 8.75 8.77
C VAL A 493 16.70 9.83 9.36
N ASP A 494 17.70 10.32 8.62
CA ASP A 494 18.71 11.26 9.10
C ASP A 494 18.48 12.71 8.65
N GLN A 495 17.38 13.01 7.96
CA GLN A 495 17.16 14.33 7.35
C GLN A 495 17.02 15.46 8.37
N LEU A 496 16.63 15.15 9.60
CA LEU A 496 16.49 16.14 10.68
C LEU A 496 17.64 16.11 11.69
N ASP A 497 18.62 15.20 11.54
CA ASP A 497 19.74 15.07 12.47
C ASP A 497 20.53 16.38 12.59
N PHE A 498 20.64 17.15 11.50
CA PHE A 498 21.31 18.45 11.52
C PHE A 498 20.67 19.44 12.50
N SER A 499 19.35 19.34 12.73
CA SER A 499 18.61 20.21 13.65
C SER A 499 18.77 19.78 15.11
N LEU A 500 19.13 18.51 15.34
CA LEU A 500 19.33 17.93 16.67
C LEU A 500 20.76 18.13 17.19
N ARG A 501 21.71 18.46 16.29
CA ARG A 501 23.09 18.74 16.66
C ARG A 501 23.24 20.18 17.15
N TYR A 502 23.75 20.33 18.37
CA TYR A 502 24.30 21.60 18.84
C TYR A 502 25.81 21.42 19.04
N GLY A 503 26.62 22.03 18.17
CA GLY A 503 28.08 21.84 18.17
C GLY A 503 28.53 20.43 17.76
N ASN A 504 29.61 19.93 18.36
CA ASN A 504 30.20 18.60 18.11
C ASN A 504 29.81 17.55 19.17
N GLU A 505 28.90 17.87 20.08
CA GLU A 505 28.59 17.04 21.26
C GLU A 505 27.38 16.12 21.05
N ASP A 506 27.41 14.97 21.75
CA ASP A 506 26.36 13.95 21.73
C ASP A 506 25.13 14.43 22.53
N PRO A 507 23.95 14.63 21.89
CA PRO A 507 22.74 15.10 22.58
C PRO A 507 22.27 14.18 23.71
N LEU A 508 22.59 12.88 23.65
CA LEU A 508 22.21 11.88 24.65
C LEU A 508 23.23 11.74 25.78
N SER A 509 24.48 12.18 25.57
CA SER A 509 25.50 12.18 26.63
C SER A 509 25.14 13.11 27.79
N PHE A 510 24.39 14.18 27.48
CA PHE A 510 23.99 15.18 28.46
C PHE A 510 23.09 14.59 29.57
N SER A 511 22.07 13.81 29.22
CA SER A 511 21.12 13.28 30.22
C SER A 511 21.77 12.29 31.18
N ALA A 512 22.71 11.47 30.71
CA ALA A 512 23.47 10.56 31.55
C ALA A 512 24.36 11.32 32.55
N SER A 513 25.11 12.32 32.08
CA SER A 513 25.97 13.15 32.93
C SER A 513 25.17 13.98 33.96
N LEU A 514 24.01 14.50 33.55
CA LEU A 514 23.11 15.24 34.42
C LEU A 514 22.53 14.34 35.53
N LEU A 515 22.13 13.11 35.19
CA LEU A 515 21.63 12.15 36.17
C LEU A 515 22.72 11.75 37.17
N GLU A 516 23.96 11.53 36.70
CA GLU A 516 25.10 11.23 37.55
C GLU A 516 25.40 12.40 38.52
N ALA A 517 25.40 13.64 38.02
CA ALA A 517 25.57 14.83 38.84
C ALA A 517 24.43 15.00 39.87
N PHE A 518 23.19 14.69 39.49
CA PHE A 518 22.05 14.71 40.41
C PHE A 518 22.16 13.65 41.49
N GLU A 519 22.60 12.43 41.17
CA GLU A 519 22.81 11.38 42.17
C GLU A 519 23.89 11.80 43.20
N VAL A 520 24.98 12.40 42.73
CA VAL A 520 26.02 12.96 43.60
C VAL A 520 25.46 14.06 44.50
N LEU A 521 24.71 15.02 43.93
CA LEU A 521 24.07 16.10 44.69
C LEU A 521 23.05 15.57 45.71
N SER A 522 22.17 14.67 45.29
CA SER A 522 21.15 14.00 46.10
C SER A 522 21.78 13.27 47.28
N LYS A 523 22.92 12.62 47.07
CA LYS A 523 23.70 11.99 48.14
C LYS A 523 24.27 13.02 49.11
N HIS A 524 24.89 14.09 48.63
CA HIS A 524 25.43 15.15 49.49
C HIS A 524 24.35 15.83 50.33
N LEU A 525 23.19 16.15 49.74
CA LEU A 525 22.07 16.80 50.45
C LEU A 525 21.51 15.94 51.58
N ARG A 526 21.48 14.62 51.41
CA ARG A 526 21.03 13.68 52.46
C ARG A 526 22.05 13.47 53.58
N LEU A 527 23.32 13.80 53.36
CA LEU A 527 24.41 13.67 54.33
C LEU A 527 24.67 14.97 55.11
N LEU A 528 23.82 16.00 54.93
CA LEU A 528 23.92 17.24 55.70
C LEU A 528 23.35 17.03 57.11
N ASP A 529 24.23 17.03 58.10
CA ASP A 529 23.87 16.82 59.52
C ASP A 529 23.69 18.15 60.30
N ASP A 530 24.13 19.28 59.74
CA ASP A 530 24.08 20.61 60.37
C ASP A 530 22.90 21.47 59.85
N ILE A 531 21.73 20.85 59.74
CA ILE A 531 20.49 21.52 59.33
C ILE A 531 19.35 21.20 60.31
N PRO A 532 18.47 22.17 60.61
CA PRO A 532 17.41 22.00 61.61
C PRO A 532 16.33 20.98 61.20
N LEU A 533 16.24 20.63 59.91
CA LEU A 533 15.28 19.66 59.37
C LEU A 533 16.03 18.67 58.48
N THR A 534 15.85 17.37 58.68
CA THR A 534 16.51 16.35 57.88
C THR A 534 15.86 16.25 56.49
N VAL A 535 16.68 16.13 55.46
CA VAL A 535 16.22 15.95 54.07
C VAL A 535 15.63 14.55 53.92
N SER A 536 14.33 14.44 53.66
CA SER A 536 13.61 13.17 53.50
C SER A 536 13.65 12.64 52.07
N SER A 537 13.58 13.52 51.08
CA SER A 537 13.71 13.14 49.67
C SER A 537 14.16 14.30 48.79
N VAL A 538 14.86 13.95 47.72
CA VAL A 538 15.31 14.86 46.67
C VAL A 538 14.74 14.32 45.35
N GLN A 539 13.95 15.13 44.65
CA GLN A 539 13.27 14.70 43.42
C GLN A 539 13.64 15.60 42.23
N PRO A 540 14.07 15.02 41.10
CA PRO A 540 14.31 15.78 39.89
C PRO A 540 12.97 16.03 39.17
N LEU A 541 12.59 17.29 38.97
CA LEU A 541 11.36 17.65 38.24
C LEU A 541 11.62 18.24 36.86
N ASP A 542 12.86 18.60 36.57
CA ASP A 542 13.21 19.16 35.27
C ASP A 542 13.03 18.11 34.15
N PRO A 543 12.43 18.47 33.00
CA PRO A 543 12.31 17.59 31.84
C PRO A 543 13.64 17.01 31.35
N GLY A 544 14.77 17.65 31.67
CA GLY A 544 16.13 17.16 31.46
C GLY A 544 16.46 15.81 32.08
N PHE A 545 15.80 15.48 33.19
CA PHE A 545 15.94 14.20 33.88
C PHE A 545 15.01 13.12 33.35
N LEU A 546 14.03 13.51 32.51
CA LEU A 546 13.20 12.56 31.78
C LEU A 546 13.95 12.11 30.53
N SER A 547 13.75 10.87 30.09
CA SER A 547 14.35 10.32 28.86
C SER A 547 13.87 10.98 27.55
N GLN A 548 13.20 12.14 27.63
CA GLN A 548 12.66 12.92 26.51
C GLN A 548 12.65 14.44 26.83
N PRO A 549 13.81 15.10 26.97
CA PRO A 549 13.84 16.55 27.04
C PRO A 549 13.46 17.14 25.66
N LYS A 550 12.63 18.19 25.63
CA LYS A 550 12.19 18.85 24.38
C LYS A 550 13.33 19.52 23.59
N LEU A 551 14.47 19.74 24.24
CA LEU A 551 15.75 20.18 23.67
C LEU A 551 16.89 19.56 24.48
N PRO A 552 18.05 19.25 23.88
CA PRO A 552 19.24 18.90 24.66
C PRO A 552 19.58 20.10 25.56
N ILE A 553 19.54 19.89 26.87
CA ILE A 553 20.00 20.89 27.82
C ILE A 553 21.52 20.99 27.63
N LEU A 554 22.05 22.21 27.58
CA LEU A 554 23.46 22.47 27.28
C LEU A 554 24.17 22.90 28.56
N TYR A 555 25.36 22.34 28.82
CA TYR A 555 26.27 22.94 29.80
C TYR A 555 26.66 24.32 29.27
N HIS A 556 26.34 25.37 30.04
CA HIS A 556 26.65 26.80 29.80
C HIS A 556 25.69 27.67 28.97
N CYS A 557 24.40 27.32 28.82
CA CYS A 557 23.42 28.31 28.37
C CYS A 557 22.98 29.22 29.54
N ILE A 558 23.85 30.16 29.97
CA ILE A 558 23.52 31.15 31.01
C ILE A 558 22.55 32.23 30.47
N ASP A 559 22.38 32.35 29.15
CA ASP A 559 21.61 33.45 28.52
C ASP A 559 20.17 33.11 28.10
N LEU A 560 19.68 31.90 28.39
CA LEU A 560 18.25 31.60 28.37
C LEU A 560 17.91 30.94 29.72
N GLN A 561 17.16 31.65 30.57
CA GLN A 561 16.81 31.27 31.94
C GLN A 561 16.09 29.90 32.03
N GLY A 562 16.82 28.81 31.88
CA GLY A 562 16.40 27.45 32.21
C GLY A 562 16.88 27.11 33.61
N TYR A 563 16.07 27.34 34.62
CA TYR A 563 16.34 26.84 35.97
C TYR A 563 16.07 25.34 36.00
N VAL A 564 17.04 24.54 36.46
CA VAL A 564 16.82 23.12 36.77
C VAL A 564 16.11 23.05 38.12
N TYR A 565 14.83 22.65 38.12
CA TYR A 565 14.04 22.59 39.35
C TYR A 565 14.24 21.26 40.08
N VAL A 566 14.80 21.34 41.28
CA VAL A 566 14.91 20.23 42.24
C VAL A 566 14.07 20.56 43.46
N ILE A 567 13.13 19.69 43.84
CA ILE A 567 12.39 19.84 45.10
C ILE A 567 13.08 19.01 46.18
N ILE A 568 13.31 19.66 47.32
CA ILE A 568 13.84 19.05 48.53
C ILE A 568 12.71 19.02 49.55
N PHE A 569 12.32 17.82 49.99
CA PHE A 569 11.39 17.65 51.09
C PHE A 569 12.19 17.47 52.38
N CYS A 570 11.87 18.23 53.41
CA CYS A 570 12.45 18.10 54.74
C CYS A 570 11.37 17.75 55.77
N HIS A 571 11.69 16.89 56.73
CA HIS A 571 10.81 16.60 57.86
C HIS A 571 11.35 17.20 59.15
N CYS A 572 10.45 17.62 60.02
CA CYS A 572 10.78 18.07 61.36
C CYS A 572 10.93 16.84 62.25
N ASN A 573 12.15 16.63 62.78
CA ASN A 573 12.33 15.67 63.86
C ASN A 573 11.70 16.29 65.12
N THR A 574 10.43 15.95 65.37
CA THR A 574 9.89 16.06 66.72
C THR A 574 10.57 14.99 67.55
N GLY A 575 11.60 15.39 68.31
CA GLY A 575 12.11 14.60 69.43
C GLY A 575 11.04 14.32 70.46
#